data_AF-A0A847YII2-F1
#
_entry.id   AF-A0A847YII2-F1
#
_cell.length_a   1.000
_cell.length_b   1.000
_cell.length_c   1.000
_cell.angle_alpha   90.00
_cell.angle_beta   90.00
_cell.angle_gamma   90.00
#
_symmetry.space_group_name_H-M   'P 1'
#
loop_
_entity.id
_entity.type
_entity.pdbx_description
1 polymer ?
#
loop_
_entity_poly.entity_id
_entity_poly.type
_entity_poly.pdbx_seq_one_letter_code
_entity_poly.pdbx_strand_id
1 'polypeptide(L)'
;MTVLEVGPGMGFFTLDIAARVGTSGKVIAVDVQSKMLDKLKQRAVEAKLSEQIETRLAQPTSLGLADMVGKIDFVFAFAVVHELPDLNSFWREASQLLKPGGRLLIAEPSRHVTSEDFDAELTIALQNGFIIVERKKELFAILEKSCE
;
A
#
# COMPACT_ATOMS: atom_id res chain seq x y z
N MET A 1 -11.25 -10.66 -0.39
CA MET A 1 -9.95 -10.11 0.01
C MET A 1 -9.89 -8.67 -0.46
N THR A 2 -9.53 -7.74 0.42
CA THR A 2 -9.37 -6.32 0.12
C THR A 2 -7.90 -5.96 0.21
N VAL A 3 -7.32 -5.54 -0.92
CA VAL A 3 -5.94 -5.06 -1.01
C VAL A 3 -5.94 -3.54 -1.07
N LEU A 4 -5.09 -2.89 -0.29
CA LEU A 4 -4.77 -1.47 -0.44
C LEU A 4 -3.47 -1.35 -1.22
N GLU A 5 -3.46 -0.62 -2.33
CA GLU A 5 -2.24 -0.22 -3.02
C GLU A 5 -2.02 1.28 -2.85
N VAL A 6 -0.82 1.63 -2.36
CA VAL A 6 -0.41 3.01 -2.11
C VAL A 6 0.50 3.46 -3.24
N GLY A 7 0.19 4.58 -3.87
CA GLY A 7 0.92 5.09 -5.03
C GLY A 7 0.85 4.15 -6.25
N PRO A 8 -0.34 3.79 -6.75
CA PRO A 8 -0.50 2.88 -7.89
C PRO A 8 0.05 3.47 -9.20
N GLY A 9 0.29 4.78 -9.26
CA GLY A 9 0.59 5.50 -10.48
C GLY A 9 -0.47 5.23 -11.54
N MET A 10 -0.06 4.78 -12.72
CA MET A 10 -0.98 4.44 -13.82
C MET A 10 -1.52 3.00 -13.75
N GLY A 11 -1.33 2.29 -12.63
CA GLY A 11 -1.90 0.96 -12.42
C GLY A 11 -1.04 -0.20 -12.92
N PHE A 12 0.28 -0.09 -12.85
CA PHE A 12 1.16 -1.17 -13.30
C PHE A 12 0.92 -2.47 -12.51
N PHE A 13 0.91 -2.38 -11.17
CA PHE A 13 0.60 -3.52 -10.31
C PHE A 13 -0.90 -3.66 -10.03
N THR A 14 -1.64 -2.54 -9.93
CA THR A 14 -3.08 -2.55 -9.62
C THR A 14 -3.90 -3.49 -10.48
N LEU A 15 -3.63 -3.53 -11.79
CA LEU A 15 -4.36 -4.40 -12.72
C LEU A 15 -4.08 -5.88 -12.45
N ASP A 16 -2.81 -6.24 -12.21
CA ASP A 16 -2.44 -7.62 -11.89
C ASP A 16 -2.96 -8.05 -10.52
N ILE A 17 -2.93 -7.16 -9.53
CA ILE A 17 -3.51 -7.40 -8.20
C ILE A 17 -5.02 -7.60 -8.34
N ALA A 18 -5.71 -6.73 -9.09
CA ALA A 18 -7.16 -6.82 -9.32
C ALA A 18 -7.57 -8.13 -9.99
N ALA A 19 -6.80 -8.61 -10.97
CA ALA A 19 -7.02 -9.91 -11.59
C ALA A 19 -6.85 -11.07 -10.59
N ARG A 20 -5.90 -10.98 -9.66
CA ARG A 20 -5.59 -12.03 -8.67
C ARG A 20 -6.57 -12.09 -7.50
N VAL A 21 -7.09 -10.96 -7.03
CA VAL A 21 -8.09 -10.94 -5.94
C VAL A 21 -9.44 -11.51 -6.39
N GLY A 22 -9.68 -11.60 -7.70
CA GLY A 22 -10.84 -12.23 -8.31
C GLY A 22 -12.14 -11.44 -8.12
N THR A 23 -13.26 -12.04 -8.50
CA THR A 23 -14.57 -11.37 -8.57
C THR A 23 -15.17 -10.97 -7.22
N SER A 24 -14.73 -11.60 -6.13
CA SER A 24 -15.15 -11.29 -4.75
C SER A 24 -14.15 -10.39 -4.01
N GLY A 25 -13.03 -10.06 -4.66
CA GLY A 25 -11.99 -9.21 -4.11
C GLY A 25 -12.06 -7.78 -4.60
N LYS A 26 -11.31 -6.90 -3.93
CA LYS A 26 -11.22 -5.50 -4.30
C LYS A 26 -9.82 -4.95 -4.06
N VAL A 27 -9.39 -4.04 -4.93
CA VAL A 27 -8.19 -3.23 -4.78
C VAL A 27 -8.62 -1.79 -4.54
N ILE A 28 -8.25 -1.26 -3.38
CA ILE A 28 -8.38 0.16 -3.06
C ILE A 28 -7.05 0.79 -3.46
N ALA A 29 -7.05 1.61 -4.51
CA ALA A 29 -5.84 2.22 -5.05
C ALA A 29 -5.81 3.71 -4.68
N VAL A 30 -4.81 4.14 -3.90
CA VAL A 30 -4.74 5.51 -3.38
C VAL A 30 -3.52 6.26 -3.87
N ASP A 31 -3.74 7.48 -4.35
CA ASP A 31 -2.69 8.36 -4.86
C ASP A 31 -3.04 9.81 -4.52
N VAL A 32 -2.02 10.66 -4.34
CA VAL A 32 -2.20 12.12 -4.17
C VAL A 32 -2.43 12.82 -5.50
N GLN A 33 -2.07 12.19 -6.62
CA GLN A 33 -2.19 12.73 -7.96
C GLN A 33 -3.47 12.23 -8.64
N SER A 34 -4.51 13.07 -8.70
CA SER A 34 -5.78 12.75 -9.38
C SER A 34 -5.58 12.27 -10.83
N LYS A 35 -4.65 12.88 -11.56
CA LYS A 35 -4.31 12.51 -12.94
C LYS A 35 -3.82 11.05 -13.07
N MET A 36 -3.14 10.51 -12.06
CA MET A 36 -2.71 9.11 -12.07
C MET A 36 -3.91 8.18 -11.86
N LEU A 37 -4.79 8.53 -10.93
CA LEU A 37 -6.02 7.79 -10.68
C LEU A 37 -6.93 7.75 -11.91
N ASP A 38 -7.06 8.87 -12.64
CA ASP A 38 -7.89 8.91 -13.86
C ASP A 38 -7.33 8.02 -14.97
N LYS A 39 -6.01 7.97 -15.14
CA LYS A 39 -5.35 7.04 -16.06
C LYS A 39 -5.53 5.58 -15.64
N LEU A 40 -5.41 5.29 -14.35
CA LEU A 40 -5.66 3.96 -13.81
C LEU A 40 -7.10 3.52 -14.07
N LYS A 41 -8.10 4.37 -13.84
CA LYS A 41 -9.51 4.07 -14.15
C LYS A 41 -9.72 3.73 -15.62
N GLN A 42 -9.13 4.51 -16.53
CA GLN A 42 -9.22 4.23 -17.96
C GLN A 42 -8.66 2.84 -18.29
N ARG A 43 -7.46 2.53 -17.79
CA ARG A 43 -6.83 1.22 -18.01
C ARG A 43 -7.60 0.07 -17.36
N ALA A 44 -8.22 0.31 -16.21
CA ALA A 44 -9.07 -0.68 -15.55
C ALA A 44 -10.30 -1.04 -16.41
N VAL A 45 -10.92 -0.06 -17.07
CA VAL A 45 -12.03 -0.30 -18.02
C VAL A 45 -11.54 -1.10 -19.23
N GLU A 46 -10.42 -0.70 -19.82
CA GLU A 46 -9.82 -1.41 -20.97
C GLU A 46 -9.48 -2.87 -20.64
N ALA A 47 -9.01 -3.11 -19.41
CA ALA A 47 -8.69 -4.45 -18.89
C ALA A 47 -9.91 -5.22 -18.36
N LYS A 48 -11.12 -4.63 -18.34
CA LYS A 48 -12.35 -5.21 -17.76
C LYS A 48 -12.22 -5.55 -16.27
N LEU A 49 -11.50 -4.73 -15.52
CA LEU A 49 -11.24 -4.86 -14.07
C LEU A 49 -11.83 -3.72 -13.25
N SER A 50 -12.68 -2.87 -13.84
CA SER A 50 -13.26 -1.69 -13.18
C SER A 50 -14.08 -2.04 -11.92
N GLU A 51 -14.71 -3.21 -11.88
CA GLU A 51 -15.50 -3.65 -10.70
C GLU A 51 -14.61 -4.02 -9.51
N GLN A 52 -13.37 -4.44 -9.77
CA GLN A 52 -12.41 -4.85 -8.74
C GLN A 52 -11.56 -3.68 -8.24
N ILE A 53 -11.54 -2.53 -8.92
CA ILE A 53 -10.65 -1.42 -8.60
C ILE A 53 -11.46 -0.21 -8.15
N GLU A 54 -11.18 0.25 -6.93
CA GLU A 54 -11.70 1.51 -6.41
C GLU A 54 -10.55 2.47 -6.18
N THR A 55 -10.52 3.56 -6.94
CA THR A 55 -9.52 4.61 -6.77
C THR A 55 -9.97 5.64 -5.74
N ARG A 56 -9.08 6.09 -4.85
CA ARG A 56 -9.37 7.20 -3.92
C ARG A 56 -8.22 8.20 -3.90
N LEU A 57 -8.58 9.49 -3.85
CA LEU A 57 -7.61 10.57 -3.76
C LEU A 57 -7.14 10.70 -2.31
N ALA A 58 -5.84 10.52 -2.09
CA ALA A 58 -5.20 10.72 -0.80
C ALA A 58 -4.78 12.18 -0.60
N GLN A 59 -4.44 12.53 0.64
CA GLN A 59 -3.76 13.78 0.99
C GLN A 59 -2.27 13.51 1.16
N PRO A 60 -1.38 14.52 1.04
CA PRO A 60 0.05 14.33 1.23
C PRO A 60 0.44 13.67 2.56
N THR A 61 -0.35 13.87 3.61
CA THR A 61 -0.09 13.38 4.96
C THR A 61 -1.11 12.35 5.46
N SER A 62 -2.05 11.90 4.61
CA SER A 62 -3.08 10.94 5.01
C SER A 62 -3.63 10.15 3.83
N LEU A 63 -3.89 8.85 4.03
CA LEU A 63 -4.49 7.99 3.01
C LEU A 63 -5.98 8.31 2.80
N GLY A 64 -6.63 8.97 3.77
CA GLY A 64 -8.03 9.39 3.64
C GLY A 64 -9.02 8.21 3.67
N LEU A 65 -8.70 7.15 4.42
CA LEU A 65 -9.41 5.87 4.42
C LEU A 65 -10.11 5.54 5.76
N ALA A 66 -10.60 6.54 6.49
CA ALA A 66 -11.20 6.34 7.81
C ALA A 66 -12.38 5.34 7.82
N ASP A 67 -13.13 5.25 6.72
CA ASP A 67 -14.22 4.28 6.54
C ASP A 67 -13.73 2.83 6.36
N MET A 68 -12.41 2.61 6.22
CA MET A 68 -11.78 1.31 5.94
C MET A 68 -10.94 0.75 7.11
N VAL A 69 -11.01 1.38 8.29
CA VAL A 69 -10.32 0.90 9.51
C VAL A 69 -10.69 -0.56 9.80
N GLY A 70 -9.68 -1.41 9.96
CA GLY A 70 -9.82 -2.84 10.21
C GLY A 70 -10.46 -3.64 9.07
N LYS A 71 -10.45 -3.14 7.83
CA LYS A 71 -11.10 -3.81 6.67
C LYS A 71 -10.12 -4.29 5.60
N ILE A 72 -8.84 -3.90 5.68
CA ILE A 72 -7.82 -4.27 4.68
C ILE A 72 -7.15 -5.59 5.08
N ASP A 73 -7.07 -6.52 4.13
CA ASP A 73 -6.38 -7.81 4.31
C ASP A 73 -4.88 -7.69 4.03
N PHE A 74 -4.52 -6.86 3.04
CA PHE A 74 -3.14 -6.69 2.60
C PHE A 74 -2.87 -5.26 2.11
N VAL A 75 -1.72 -4.70 2.48
CA VAL A 75 -1.21 -3.42 1.95
C VAL A 75 -0.03 -3.69 1.02
N PHE A 76 -0.05 -3.09 -0.16
CA PHE A 76 1.02 -3.12 -1.13
C PHE A 76 1.59 -1.71 -1.32
N ALA A 77 2.84 -1.52 -0.92
CA ALA A 77 3.57 -0.26 -1.06
C ALA A 77 4.87 -0.54 -1.83
N PHE A 78 4.93 -0.08 -3.08
CA PHE A 78 6.08 -0.33 -3.94
C PHE A 78 6.61 1.00 -4.48
N ALA A 79 7.85 1.32 -4.12
CA ALA A 79 8.55 2.54 -4.51
C ALA A 79 7.76 3.82 -4.22
N VAL A 80 7.21 3.93 -3.00
CA VAL A 80 6.32 5.04 -2.63
C VAL A 80 6.57 5.56 -1.22
N VAL A 81 7.01 4.73 -0.26
CA VAL A 81 7.04 5.13 1.16
C VAL A 81 8.09 6.22 1.37
N HIS A 82 9.24 6.11 0.70
CA HIS A 82 10.29 7.13 0.71
C HIS A 82 9.88 8.51 0.16
N GLU A 83 8.78 8.59 -0.61
CA GLU A 83 8.25 9.86 -1.13
C GLU A 83 7.30 10.55 -0.14
N LEU A 84 6.85 9.85 0.91
CA LEU A 84 5.86 10.37 1.84
C LEU A 84 6.49 11.39 2.81
N PRO A 85 5.86 12.56 2.99
CA PRO A 85 6.40 13.61 3.87
C PRO A 85 6.30 13.26 5.36
N ASP A 86 5.42 12.31 5.74
CA ASP A 86 5.23 11.86 7.12
C ASP A 86 5.09 10.33 7.18
N LEU A 87 6.22 9.66 7.37
CA LEU A 87 6.31 8.21 7.53
C LEU A 87 5.52 7.70 8.74
N ASN A 88 5.55 8.43 9.86
CA ASN A 88 4.85 8.00 11.08
C ASN A 88 3.34 7.97 10.87
N SER A 89 2.79 8.98 10.21
CA SER A 89 1.37 9.00 9.88
C SER A 89 0.99 7.89 8.91
N PHE A 90 1.80 7.62 7.89
CA PHE A 90 1.61 6.49 6.99
C PHE A 90 1.55 5.15 7.75
N TRP A 91 2.58 4.84 8.55
CA TRP A 91 2.66 3.56 9.27
C TRP A 91 1.53 3.40 10.27
N ARG A 92 1.15 4.48 10.97
CA ARG A 92 -0.01 4.49 11.88
C ARG A 92 -1.31 4.20 11.15
N GLU A 93 -1.58 4.87 10.03
CA GLU A 93 -2.79 4.64 9.23
C GLU A 93 -2.80 3.23 8.63
N ALA A 94 -1.70 2.77 8.05
CA ALA A 94 -1.59 1.42 7.50
C ALA A 94 -1.91 0.35 8.56
N SER A 95 -1.37 0.52 9.78
CA SER A 95 -1.68 -0.34 10.92
C SER A 95 -3.16 -0.30 11.29
N GLN A 96 -3.79 0.88 11.36
CA GLN A 96 -5.23 1.00 11.67
C GLN A 96 -6.14 0.36 10.59
N LEU A 97 -5.78 0.49 9.33
CA LEU A 97 -6.55 -0.03 8.19
C LEU A 97 -6.50 -1.56 8.09
N LEU A 98 -5.36 -2.15 8.43
CA LEU A 98 -5.18 -3.60 8.41
C LEU A 98 -6.04 -4.29 9.48
N LYS A 99 -6.64 -5.41 9.08
CA LYS A 99 -7.21 -6.40 10.01
C LYS A 99 -6.10 -6.97 10.92
N PRO A 100 -6.44 -7.47 12.12
CA PRO A 100 -5.49 -8.26 12.92
C PRO A 100 -4.88 -9.40 12.09
N GLY A 101 -3.56 -9.56 12.13
CA GLY A 101 -2.83 -10.52 11.30
C GLY A 101 -2.75 -10.17 9.80
N GLY A 102 -3.27 -9.01 9.40
CA GLY A 102 -3.13 -8.48 8.04
C GLY A 102 -1.67 -8.11 7.74
N ARG A 103 -1.29 -8.21 6.46
CA ARG A 103 0.11 -8.05 6.04
C ARG A 103 0.35 -6.82 5.18
N LEU A 104 1.58 -6.33 5.20
CA LEU A 104 2.05 -5.24 4.36
C LEU A 104 3.32 -5.67 3.65
N LEU A 105 3.38 -5.46 2.34
CA LEU A 105 4.61 -5.56 1.56
C LEU A 105 5.13 -4.15 1.28
N ILE A 106 6.40 -3.95 1.59
CA ILE A 106 7.15 -2.75 1.23
C ILE A 106 8.37 -3.13 0.38
N ALA A 107 8.55 -2.42 -0.72
CA ALA A 107 9.74 -2.53 -1.56
C ALA A 107 10.18 -1.16 -2.04
N GLU A 108 11.47 -0.85 -1.95
CA GLU A 108 11.99 0.49 -2.28
C GLU A 108 13.10 0.46 -3.36
N PRO A 109 13.23 1.53 -4.18
CA PRO A 109 14.21 1.56 -5.25
C PRO A 109 15.59 1.95 -4.70
N SER A 110 16.58 1.09 -4.95
CA SER A 110 17.97 1.29 -4.48
C SER A 110 18.68 2.53 -5.03
N ARG A 111 18.06 3.23 -6.00
CA ARG A 111 18.55 4.50 -6.52
C ARG A 111 18.25 5.68 -5.58
N HIS A 112 17.18 5.57 -4.77
CA HIS A 112 16.71 6.65 -3.90
C HIS A 112 16.81 6.31 -2.41
N VAL A 113 16.84 5.01 -2.07
CA VAL A 113 16.82 4.53 -0.69
C VAL A 113 18.05 3.66 -0.43
N THR A 114 18.79 3.95 0.64
CA THR A 114 19.90 3.09 1.10
C THR A 114 19.38 1.94 1.97
N SER A 115 20.21 0.95 2.29
CA SER A 115 19.77 -0.11 3.23
C SER A 115 19.52 0.47 4.61
N GLU A 116 20.32 1.46 5.02
CA GLU A 116 20.21 2.15 6.30
C GLU A 116 18.91 2.97 6.39
N ASP A 117 18.55 3.71 5.33
CA ASP A 117 17.29 4.46 5.27
C ASP A 117 16.09 3.50 5.33
N PHE A 118 16.14 2.39 4.59
CA PHE A 118 15.08 1.39 4.62
C PHE A 118 14.95 0.73 5.99
N ASP A 119 16.07 0.41 6.67
CA ASP A 119 16.02 -0.13 8.03
C ASP A 119 15.45 0.90 9.03
N ALA A 120 15.68 2.20 8.80
CA ALA A 120 15.03 3.27 9.56
C ALA A 120 13.51 3.33 9.31
N GLU A 121 13.05 3.20 8.06
CA GLU A 121 11.62 3.09 7.72
C GLU A 121 10.98 1.90 8.43
N LEU A 122 11.63 0.72 8.41
CA LEU A 122 11.15 -0.47 9.09
C LEU A 122 11.11 -0.28 10.61
N THR A 123 12.06 0.46 11.19
CA THR A 123 12.04 0.79 12.62
C THR A 123 10.79 1.59 12.99
N ILE A 124 10.36 2.53 12.15
CA ILE A 124 9.12 3.30 12.36
C ILE A 124 7.90 2.38 12.23
N ALA A 125 7.91 1.43 11.28
CA ALA A 125 6.85 0.42 11.17
C ALA A 125 6.71 -0.40 12.46
N LEU A 126 7.83 -0.88 13.03
CA LEU A 126 7.83 -1.64 14.28
C LEU A 126 7.23 -0.83 15.45
N GLN A 127 7.54 0.48 15.54
CA GLN A 127 6.95 1.38 16.53
C GLN A 127 5.44 1.57 16.37
N ASN A 128 4.89 1.29 15.18
CA ASN A 128 3.48 1.39 14.85
C ASN A 128 2.75 0.04 14.86
N GLY A 129 3.31 -0.95 15.57
CA GLY A 129 2.65 -2.23 15.83
C GLY A 129 2.78 -3.25 14.71
N PHE A 130 3.81 -3.14 13.87
CA PHE A 130 4.18 -4.17 12.92
C PHE A 130 5.27 -5.09 13.47
N ILE A 131 5.31 -6.31 12.94
CA ILE A 131 6.45 -7.23 13.07
C ILE A 131 6.99 -7.57 11.68
N ILE A 132 8.30 -7.78 11.56
CA ILE A 132 8.93 -8.21 10.31
C ILE A 132 8.76 -9.73 10.17
N VAL A 133 8.03 -10.16 9.14
CA VAL A 133 7.88 -11.58 8.77
C VAL A 133 8.99 -12.02 7.82
N GLU A 134 9.39 -11.13 6.91
CA GLU A 134 10.45 -11.39 5.94
C GLU A 134 11.19 -10.10 5.64
N ARG A 135 12.53 -10.16 5.58
CA ARG A 135 13.41 -9.08 5.12
C ARG A 135 14.45 -9.67 4.19
N LYS A 136 14.48 -9.21 2.94
CA LYS A 136 15.50 -9.60 1.94
C LYS A 136 16.49 -8.47 1.73
N LYS A 137 17.67 -8.73 1.18
CA LYS A 137 18.72 -7.70 0.99
C LYS A 137 18.29 -6.58 0.03
N GLU A 138 17.36 -6.85 -0.88
CA GLU A 138 16.94 -6.00 -1.99
C GLU A 138 15.92 -4.91 -1.60
N LEU A 139 16.06 -4.28 -0.44
CA LEU A 139 15.12 -3.25 0.08
C LEU A 139 13.66 -3.72 0.03
N PHE A 140 13.43 -4.94 0.49
CA PHE A 140 12.15 -5.62 0.47
C PHE A 140 11.84 -6.19 1.84
N ALA A 141 10.60 -5.99 2.31
CA ALA A 141 10.10 -6.63 3.51
C ALA A 141 8.62 -6.99 3.41
N ILE A 142 8.24 -8.06 4.11
CA ILE A 142 6.85 -8.37 4.46
C ILE A 142 6.70 -8.16 5.96
N LEU A 143 5.72 -7.33 6.31
CA LEU A 143 5.34 -7.03 7.67
C LEU A 143 3.96 -7.62 7.97
N GLU A 144 3.71 -7.91 9.24
CA GLU A 144 2.40 -8.32 9.73
C GLU A 144 1.99 -7.40 10.88
N LYS A 145 0.71 -6.99 10.89
CA LYS A 145 0.15 -6.23 12.01
C LYS A 145 0.08 -7.14 13.23
N SER A 146 0.68 -6.68 14.33
CA SER A 146 0.62 -7.37 15.62
C SER A 146 -0.84 -7.57 16.05
N CYS A 147 -1.11 -8.70 16.70
CA CYS A 147 -2.43 -9.07 17.21
C CYS A 147 -2.73 -8.50 18.61
N GLU A 148 -1.76 -7.81 19.22
CA GLU A 148 -1.89 -7.19 20.55
C GLU A 148 -2.74 -5.91 20.57
#